data_AF-A0A968M1X0-F1
#
_entry.id   AF-A0A968M1X0-F1
#
_cell.length_a   1.000
_cell.length_b   1.000
_cell.length_c   1.000
_cell.angle_alpha   90.00
_cell.angle_beta   90.00
_cell.angle_gamma   90.00
#
_symmetry.space_group_name_H-M   'P 1'
#
loop_
_entity.id
_entity.type
_entity.pdbx_description
1 polymer ?
#
loop_
_entity_poly.entity_id
_entity_poly.type
_entity_poly.pdbx_seq_one_letter_code
_entity_poly.pdbx_strand_id
1 'polypeptide(L)' 'MFSISTSYTDASDARQNLATLLNRIEQENAIALIPRRGHKDIAILPADELTNIFRKLKFMAIA' A
#
# COMPACT_ATOMS: atom_id res chain seq x y z
N MET A 1 -3.25 10.04 0.18
CA MET A 1 -3.88 8.71 -0.01
C MET A 1 -4.47 8.69 -1.40
N PHE A 2 -4.01 7.80 -2.27
CA PHE A 2 -4.51 7.67 -3.64
C PHE A 2 -5.11 6.29 -3.84
N SER A 3 -6.24 6.24 -4.56
CA SER A 3 -6.98 5.02 -4.86
C SER A 3 -6.60 4.56 -6.26
N ILE A 4 -6.13 3.32 -6.39
CA ILE A 4 -5.80 2.72 -7.69
C ILE A 4 -6.71 1.52 -7.90
N SER A 5 -7.60 1.62 -8.88
CA SER A 5 -8.50 0.54 -9.28
C SER A 5 -7.75 -0.44 -10.18
N THR A 6 -7.31 -1.57 -9.64
CA THR A 6 -6.67 -2.63 -10.44
C THR A 6 -7.72 -3.64 -10.91
N SER A 7 -8.11 -3.58 -12.19
CA SER A 7 -8.91 -4.64 -12.82
C SER A 7 -7.96 -5.72 -13.34
N TYR A 8 -8.04 -6.94 -12.77
CA TYR A 8 -7.09 -8.03 -12.99
C TYR A 8 -7.34 -8.84 -14.28
N THR A 9 -7.64 -8.20 -15.41
CA THR A 9 -8.05 -8.93 -16.62
C THR A 9 -6.91 -9.53 -17.45
N ASP A 10 -5.64 -9.21 -17.17
CA ASP A 10 -4.50 -9.82 -17.86
C ASP A 10 -3.30 -10.09 -16.91
N ALA A 11 -2.74 -11.30 -16.94
CA ALA A 11 -1.70 -11.74 -16.00
C ALA A 11 -0.33 -11.07 -16.27
N SER A 12 -0.10 -10.65 -17.52
CA SER A 12 1.07 -9.87 -17.94
C SER A 12 0.96 -8.41 -17.49
N ASP A 13 -0.23 -7.82 -17.63
CA ASP A 13 -0.54 -6.46 -17.17
C ASP A 13 -0.54 -6.35 -15.64
N ALA A 14 -1.01 -7.39 -14.94
CA ALA A 14 -1.07 -7.38 -13.48
C ALA A 14 0.32 -7.28 -12.82
N ARG A 15 1.35 -7.96 -13.37
CA ARG A 15 2.73 -7.87 -12.84
C ARG A 15 3.37 -6.53 -13.16
N GLN A 16 3.21 -6.03 -14.39
CA GLN A 16 3.74 -4.75 -14.81
C GLN A 16 3.12 -3.61 -14.00
N ASN A 17 1.81 -3.67 -13.77
CA ASN A 17 1.06 -2.71 -12.96
C ASN A 17 1.45 -2.77 -11.48
N LEU A 18 1.76 -3.96 -10.94
CA LEU A 18 2.23 -4.10 -9.57
C LEU A 18 3.63 -3.48 -9.38
N ALA A 19 4.57 -3.74 -10.29
CA ALA A 19 5.92 -3.17 -10.20
C ALA A 19 5.88 -1.63 -10.24
N THR A 20 5.09 -1.06 -11.15
CA THR A 20 4.88 0.40 -11.22
C THR A 20 4.24 0.94 -9.95
N LEU A 21 3.25 0.24 -9.39
CA LEU A 21 2.61 0.62 -8.14
C LEU A 21 3.62 0.65 -6.98
N LEU A 22 4.43 -0.40 -6.84
CA LEU A 22 5.44 -0.50 -5.78
C LEU A 22 6.51 0.60 -5.91
N ASN A 23 7.02 0.83 -7.12
CA ASN A 23 7.98 1.91 -7.38
C ASN A 23 7.41 3.28 -6.98
N ARG A 24 6.12 3.53 -7.28
CA ARG A 24 5.46 4.78 -6.94
C ARG A 24 5.28 4.95 -5.43
N ILE A 25 4.87 3.88 -4.75
CA ILE A 25 4.73 3.84 -3.28
C ILE A 25 6.06 4.15 -2.60
N GLU A 26 7.15 3.57 -3.09
CA GLU A 26 8.50 3.82 -2.60
C GLU A 26 8.93 5.28 -2.86
N GLN A 27 8.87 5.74 -4.10
CA GLN A 27 9.35 7.06 -4.51
C GLN A 27 8.57 8.20 -3.85
N GLU A 28 7.25 8.05 -3.70
CA GLU A 28 6.38 9.08 -3.13
C GLU A 28 6.19 8.92 -1.60
N ASN A 29 6.82 7.91 -0.98
CA ASN A 29 6.56 7.52 0.43
C ASN A 29 5.06 7.49 0.76
N ALA A 30 4.28 6.85 -0.12
CA ALA A 30 2.84 6.99 -0.13
C ALA A 30 2.12 5.68 0.18
N ILE A 31 0.88 5.79 0.66
CA ILE A 31 0.02 4.64 0.97
C ILE A 31 -0.99 4.45 -0.16
N ALA A 32 -0.99 3.26 -0.75
CA ALA A 32 -1.98 2.83 -1.73
C ALA A 32 -3.04 1.95 -1.06
N LEU A 33 -4.32 2.26 -1.29
CA LEU A 33 -5.43 1.38 -0.90
C LEU A 33 -5.91 0.60 -2.13
N ILE A 34 -5.94 -0.72 -2.02
CA ILE A 34 -6.41 -1.64 -3.04
C ILE A 34 -7.79 -2.16 -2.62
N PRO A 35 -8.87 -1.58 -3.17
CA PRO A 35 -10.21 -2.09 -2.93
C PRO A 35 -10.41 -3.41 -3.65
N ARG A 36 -11.02 -4.39 -2.97
CA ARG A 36 -11.24 -5.72 -3.55
C ARG A 36 -12.70 -6.13 -3.47
N ARG A 37 -13.32 -6.39 -4.63
CA ARG A 37 -14.72 -6.87 -4.66
C ARG A 37 -14.83 -8.23 -3.94
N GLY A 38 -15.74 -8.31 -2.96
CA GLY A 38 -15.99 -9.53 -2.19
C GLY A 38 -14.89 -9.91 -1.18
N HIS A 39 -13.88 -9.07 -1.00
CA HIS A 39 -12.80 -9.28 -0.03
C HIS A 39 -12.54 -8.01 0.78
N LYS A 40 -11.66 -8.10 1.79
CA LYS A 40 -11.20 -6.93 2.52
C LYS A 40 -10.29 -6.08 1.63
N ASP A 41 -10.39 -4.77 1.79
CA ASP A 41 -9.45 -3.83 1.22
C ASP A 41 -8.07 -4.03 1.84
N ILE A 42 -7.02 -3.84 1.03
CA ILE A 42 -5.64 -4.02 1.45
C ILE A 42 -4.89 -2.71 1.24
N ALA A 43 -4.14 -2.28 2.25
CA ALA A 43 -3.22 -1.16 2.12
C ALA A 43 -1.80 -1.68 1.81
N ILE A 44 -1.11 -1.00 0.90
CA ILE A 44 0.32 -1.18 0.66
C ILE A 44 1.03 0.13 1.01
N LEU A 45 2.12 0.02 1.75
CA LEU A 45 2.93 1.13 2.21
C LEU A 45 4.40 0.70 2.32
N PRO A 46 5.36 1.64 2.34
CA PRO A 46 6.76 1.32 2.62
C PRO A 46 6.90 0.68 4.00
N ALA A 47 7.79 -0.30 4.12
CA ALA A 47 8.03 -1.01 5.38
C ALA A 47 8.53 -0.08 6.50
N ASP A 48 9.31 0.93 6.13
CA ASP A 48 9.81 1.93 7.06
C ASP A 48 8.68 2.79 7.63
N GLU A 49 7.67 3.09 6.81
CA GLU A 49 6.49 3.85 7.27
C GLU A 49 5.64 3.02 8.24
N LEU A 50 5.49 1.71 7.99
CA LEU A 50 4.85 0.81 8.94
C LEU A 50 5.61 0.78 10.28
N THR A 51 6.93 0.66 10.23
CA THR A 51 7.79 0.69 11.42
C THR A 51 7.65 2.01 12.19
N ASN A 52 7.56 3.12 11.47
CA ASN A 52 7.39 4.45 12.04
C ASN A 52 6.01 4.60 12.73
N ILE A 53 4.94 4.10 12.11
CA ILE A 53 3.60 4.07 12.70
C ILE A 53 3.61 3.27 14.00
N PHE A 54 4.16 2.05 13.99
CA PHE A 54 4.26 1.23 15.21
C PHE A 54 5.09 1.88 16.30
N ARG A 55 6.19 2.54 15.92
CA ARG A 55 7.03 3.29 16.86
C ARG A 55 6.24 4.43 17.51
N LYS A 56 5.53 5.24 16.73
CA LYS A 56 4.68 6.33 17.23
C LYS A 56 3.59 5.82 18.17
N LEU A 57 2.90 4.74 17.78
CA LEU A 57 1.89 4.10 18.62
C LEU A 57 2.47 3.60 19.95
N LYS A 58 3.66 2.99 19.91
CA LYS A 58 4.36 2.55 21.12
C LYS A 58 4.69 3.71 22.05
N PHE A 59 5.14 4.85 21.51
CA PHE A 59 5.42 6.03 22.33
C PHE A 59 4.15 6.62 22.96
N MET A 60 3.03 6.66 22.24
CA MET A 60 1.76 7.13 22.80
C MET A 60 1.20 6.21 23.89
N ALA A 61 1.50 4.92 23.86
CA ALA A 61 1.00 3.97 24.86
C ALA A 61 1.73 4.05 26.22
N ILE A 62 2.87 4.75 26.29
CA ILE A 62 3.73 4.85 27.49
C ILE A 62 3.76 6.30 28.02
N ALA A 63 3.05 7.23 27.35
CA ALA A 63 2.87 8.62 27.77
C ALA A 63 1.50 8.78 28.45
#